data_AF-A0A127SC90-F1
#
_entry.id   AF-A0A127SC90-F1
#
_cell.length_a   1.000
_cell.length_b   1.000
_cell.length_c   1.000
_cell.angle_alpha   90.00
_cell.angle_beta   90.00
_cell.angle_gamma   90.00
#
_symmetry.space_group_name_H-M   'P 1'
#
loop_
_entity.id
_entity.type
_entity.pdbx_description
1 polymer ?
#
loop_
_entity_poly.entity_id
_entity_poly.type
_entity_poly.pdbx_seq_one_letter_code
_entity_poly.pdbx_strand_id
1 'polypeptide(L)' 'MEGKSKEAVETNKDIEQLLLSIQKAFDVLVEKRTDFEAKDVKEALQGSVKTQTTLLSFVDEHISELSSHEGIDMSKS' A
#
# COMPACT_ATOMS: atom_id res chain seq x y z
N MET A 1 -9.60 -6.37 42.79
CA MET A 1 -8.85 -5.87 41.62
C MET A 1 -9.76 -6.09 40.41
N GLU A 2 -10.47 -5.07 39.95
CA GLU A 2 -11.15 -5.13 38.65
C GLU A 2 -10.09 -5.47 37.59
N GLY A 3 -10.11 -6.72 37.13
CA GLY A 3 -9.34 -7.10 35.95
C GLY A 3 -9.84 -6.28 34.78
N LYS A 4 -8.97 -5.49 34.13
CA LYS A 4 -9.29 -4.85 32.86
C LYS A 4 -9.93 -5.90 31.96
N SER A 5 -11.12 -5.61 31.42
CA SER A 5 -11.84 -6.53 30.53
C SER A 5 -10.89 -7.04 29.45
N LYS A 6 -10.96 -8.34 29.13
CA LYS A 6 -10.15 -8.96 28.07
C LYS A 6 -10.25 -8.18 26.76
N GLU A 7 -11.45 -7.66 26.46
CA GLU A 7 -11.70 -6.80 25.31
C GLU A 7 -10.85 -5.51 25.36
N ALA A 8 -10.80 -4.83 26.50
CA ALA A 8 -9.97 -3.64 26.66
C ALA A 8 -8.47 -3.94 26.50
N VAL A 9 -8.01 -5.13 26.89
CA VAL A 9 -6.61 -5.55 26.69
C VAL A 9 -6.31 -5.76 25.21
N GLU A 10 -7.17 -6.47 24.48
CA GLU A 10 -7.00 -6.69 23.03
C GLU A 10 -7.11 -5.37 22.24
N THR A 11 -8.08 -4.52 22.54
CA THR A 11 -8.21 -3.20 21.89
C THR A 11 -6.96 -2.34 22.11
N ASN A 12 -6.38 -2.33 23.30
CA ASN A 12 -5.15 -1.58 23.55
C ASN A 12 -3.97 -2.12 22.74
N LYS A 13 -3.86 -3.45 22.59
CA LYS A 13 -2.84 -4.07 21.76
C LYS A 13 -3.00 -3.68 20.29
N ASP A 14 -4.23 -3.64 19.77
CA ASP A 14 -4.51 -3.21 18.41
C ASP A 14 -4.15 -1.73 18.20
N ILE A 15 -4.46 -0.87 19.18
CA ILE A 15 -4.05 0.55 19.18
C ILE A 15 -2.52 0.68 19.15
N GLU A 16 -1.79 -0.09 19.97
CA GLU A 16 -0.33 -0.08 19.97
C GLU A 16 0.25 -0.51 18.62
N GLN A 17 -0.31 -1.53 17.98
CA GLN A 17 0.12 -1.95 16.63
C GLN A 17 -0.16 -0.88 15.57
N LEU A 18 -1.30 -0.20 15.68
CA LEU A 18 -1.63 0.90 14.79
C LEU A 18 -0.64 2.06 14.95
N LEU A 19 -0.30 2.44 16.19
CA LEU A 19 0.68 3.49 16.48
C LEU A 19 2.07 3.14 15.93
N LEU A 20 2.52 1.90 16.11
CA LEU A 20 3.79 1.42 15.54
C LEU A 20 3.80 1.49 14.00
N SER A 21 2.68 1.17 13.37
CA SER A 21 2.57 1.19 11.91
C SER A 21 2.58 2.63 11.37
N ILE A 22 1.91 3.55 12.06
CA ILE A 22 1.96 4.99 11.74
C ILE A 22 3.39 5.51 11.86
N GLN A 23 4.11 5.16 12.94
CA GLN A 23 5.49 5.59 13.12
C GLN A 23 6.40 5.10 11.99
N LYS A 24 6.28 3.83 11.59
CA LYS A 24 7.05 3.29 10.45
C LYS A 24 6.75 4.04 9.14
N ALA A 25 5.48 4.33 8.86
CA ALA A 25 5.11 5.09 7.67
C ALA A 25 5.68 6.52 7.70
N PHE A 26 5.70 7.15 8.87
CA PHE A 26 6.33 8.45 9.08
C PHE A 26 7.86 8.38 8.84
N ASP A 27 8.54 7.39 9.42
CA ASP A 27 10.00 7.23 9.30
C ASP A 27 10.41 7.06 7.83
N VAL A 28 9.66 6.27 7.05
CA VAL A 28 9.87 6.11 5.60
C VAL A 28 9.77 7.45 4.86
N LEU A 29 8.88 8.36 5.27
CA LEU A 29 8.75 9.68 4.64
C LEU A 29 9.87 10.63 5.08
N VAL A 30 10.31 10.55 6.35
CA VAL A 30 11.47 11.30 6.85
C VAL A 30 12.75 10.90 6.09
N GLU A 31 12.95 9.61 5.84
CA GLU A 31 14.11 9.11 5.10
C GLU A 31 14.20 9.65 3.67
N LYS A 32 13.06 10.01 3.05
CA LYS A 32 13.01 10.62 1.69
C LYS A 32 13.51 12.06 1.66
N ARG A 33 13.84 12.66 2.82
CA ARG A 33 14.39 14.03 2.96
C ARG A 33 13.65 15.10 2.15
N THR A 34 12.34 14.96 2.06
CA THR A 34 11.43 15.90 1.39
C THR A 34 10.32 16.25 2.37
N ASP A 35 9.83 17.49 2.32
CA ASP A 35 8.69 17.90 3.13
C ASP A 35 7.45 17.06 2.79
N PHE A 36 6.68 16.68 3.81
CA PHE A 36 5.44 15.93 3.66
C PHE A 36 4.41 16.36 4.71
N GLU A 37 3.15 16.09 4.41
CA GLU A 37 2.00 16.40 5.25
C GLU A 37 1.44 15.13 5.91
N ALA A 38 0.57 15.30 6.90
CA ALA A 38 -0.10 14.17 7.56
C ALA A 38 -0.89 13.27 6.58
N LYS A 39 -1.38 13.83 5.46
CA LYS A 39 -2.06 13.03 4.41
C LYS A 39 -1.12 12.01 3.79
N ASP A 40 0.16 12.34 3.65
CA ASP A 40 1.15 11.46 3.02
C ASP A 40 1.48 10.27 3.94
N VAL A 41 1.48 10.48 5.26
CA VAL A 41 1.61 9.39 6.26
C VAL A 41 0.42 8.44 6.15
N LYS A 42 -0.80 8.98 6.02
CA LYS A 42 -2.01 8.17 5.82
C LYS A 42 -1.93 7.36 4.53
N GLU A 43 -1.52 7.97 3.43
CA GLU A 43 -1.38 7.29 2.13
C GLU A 43 -0.28 6.22 2.16
N ALA A 44 0.84 6.48 2.84
CA ALA A 44 1.91 5.51 3.02
C ALA A 44 1.48 4.32 3.90
N LEU A 45 0.68 4.55 4.94
CA LEU A 45 0.15 3.51 5.81
C LEU A 45 -0.94 2.66 5.15
N GLN A 46 -1.94 3.31 4.54
CA GLN A 46 -3.11 2.63 3.99
C GLN A 46 -2.85 2.06 2.58
N GLY A 47 -1.75 2.50 1.95
CA GLY A 47 -1.53 2.32 0.53
C GLY A 47 -2.41 3.28 -0.28
N SER A 48 -1.83 3.90 -1.32
CA SER A 48 -2.61 4.67 -2.27
C SER A 48 -3.33 3.71 -3.22
N VAL A 49 -4.64 3.54 -3.00
CA VAL A 49 -5.54 2.80 -3.92
C VAL A 49 -5.36 3.33 -5.35
N LYS A 50 -5.28 4.65 -5.50
CA LYS A 50 -5.05 5.30 -6.80
C LYS A 50 -3.76 4.84 -7.46
N THR A 51 -2.65 4.79 -6.72
CA THR A 51 -1.35 4.35 -7.26
C THR A 51 -1.38 2.88 -7.66
N GLN A 52 -2.01 2.01 -6.85
CA GLN A 52 -2.17 0.59 -7.20
C GLN A 52 -3.04 0.43 -8.45
N THR A 53 -4.15 1.14 -8.56
CA THR A 53 -5.01 1.13 -9.76
C THR A 53 -4.26 1.60 -11.01
N THR A 54 -3.47 2.68 -10.91
CA THR A 54 -2.65 3.16 -12.04
C THR A 54 -1.57 2.15 -12.45
N LEU A 55 -0.90 1.49 -11.50
CA LEU A 55 0.07 0.45 -11.82
C LEU A 55 -0.61 -0.73 -12.53
N LEU A 56 -1.77 -1.17 -12.04
CA LEU A 56 -2.54 -2.24 -12.67
C LEU A 56 -2.92 -1.89 -14.12
N SER A 57 -3.36 -0.66 -14.40
CA SER A 57 -3.67 -0.26 -15.78
C SER A 57 -2.45 -0.29 -16.71
N PHE A 58 -1.27 0.11 -16.23
CA PHE A 58 -0.04 0.01 -17.02
C PHE A 58 0.37 -1.44 -17.28
N VAL A 59 0.19 -2.32 -16.29
CA VAL A 59 0.44 -3.75 -16.46
C VAL A 59 -0.52 -4.36 -17.48
N ASP A 60 -1.81 -4.00 -17.42
CA ASP A 60 -2.82 -4.47 -18.38
C ASP A 60 -2.51 -4.03 -19.83
N GLU A 61 -2.10 -2.77 -20.01
CA GLU A 61 -1.68 -2.23 -21.31
C GLU A 61 -0.48 -3.02 -21.86
N HIS A 62 0.55 -3.22 -21.04
CA HIS A 62 1.75 -3.97 -21.43
C HIS A 62 1.46 -5.44 -21.75
N ILE A 63 0.56 -6.10 -21.01
CA ILE A 63 0.10 -7.46 -21.33
C ILE A 63 -0.63 -7.48 -22.67
N SER A 64 -1.48 -6.49 -22.95
CA SER A 64 -2.21 -6.41 -24.22
C SER A 64 -1.26 -6.20 -25.41
N GLU A 65 -0.23 -5.36 -25.25
CA GLU A 65 0.80 -5.15 -26.27
C GLU A 65 1.58 -6.43 -26.57
N LEU A 66 2.04 -7.14 -25.52
CA LEU A 66 2.74 -8.42 -25.67
C LEU A 66 1.86 -9.48 -26.35
N SER A 67 0.60 -9.58 -25.96
CA SER A 67 -0.37 -10.53 -26.54
C SER A 67 -0.64 -10.23 -28.02
N SER A 68 -0.68 -8.94 -28.39
CA SER A 68 -0.77 -8.53 -29.80
C SER A 68 0.48 -8.90 -30.59
N HIS A 69 1.66 -8.93 -29.96
CA HIS A 69 2.92 -9.30 -30.63
C HIS A 69 3.02 -10.82 -30.87
N GLU A 70 2.65 -11.64 -29.87
CA GLU A 70 2.61 -13.10 -30.02
C GLU A 70 1.58 -13.56 -31.07
N GLY A 71 0.42 -12.89 -31.17
CA GLY A 71 -0.60 -13.19 -32.19
C GLY A 71 -0.19 -12.85 -33.63
N ILE A 72 0.71 -11.88 -33.82
CA ILE A 72 1.23 -11.49 -35.15
C ILE A 72 2.29 -12.47 -35.64
N ASP A 73 3.07 -13.08 -34.74
CA ASP A 73 4.14 -14.02 -35.11
C ASP A 73 3.60 -15.44 -35.34
N MET A 74 2.61 -15.87 -34.55
CA MET A 74 1.95 -17.19 -34.70
C MET A 74 1.03 -17.30 -35.93
N SER A 75 0.60 -16.18 -36.52
CA SER A 75 -0.26 -16.17 -37.72
C SER A 75 0.52 -16.14 -39.04
N LYS A 76 1.86 -16.14 -38.98
CA LYS A 76 2.74 -16.13 -40.16
C LYS A 76 3.41 -17.48 -40.47
N SER A 77 3.05 -18.55 -39.78
CA SER A 77 3.58 -19.91 -40.06
C SER A 77 2.60 -20.82 -40.79
#